data_AF-A0A7X4BZT4-F1
#
_entry.id   AF-A0A7X4BZT4-F1
#
_cell.length_a   1.000
_cell.length_b   1.000
_cell.length_c   1.000
_cell.angle_alpha   90.00
_cell.angle_beta   90.00
_cell.angle_gamma   90.00
#
_symmetry.space_group_name_H-M   'P 1'
#
loop_
_entity.id
_entity.type
_entity.pdbx_description
1 polymer ?
#
loop_
_entity_poly.entity_id
_entity_poly.type
_entity_poly.pdbx_seq_one_letter_code
_entity_poly.pdbx_strand_id
1 'polypeptide(L)'
;MVARVRNLTSSSSTAEYFHEEGGYYVTARGDREAARAKAEEHRQASAWHGRAAAALGLEQGRKVAAGAFERILQGHVPGTDIRLGRKREGKHEHRPGFDITFSAPKSVSLAALLPTAKHPRGDRAVLRCHDEAVRAALDWIEET
;
A
#
# COMPACT_ATOMS: atom_id res chain seq x y z
N MET A 1 -13.21 3.25 -12.99
CA MET A 1 -11.93 3.14 -12.24
C MET A 1 -10.87 2.68 -13.23
N VAL A 2 -9.62 3.12 -13.09
CA VAL A 2 -8.52 2.64 -13.95
C VAL A 2 -7.44 2.06 -13.05
N ALA A 3 -6.98 0.85 -13.38
CA ALA A 3 -5.83 0.23 -12.73
C ALA A 3 -4.58 0.39 -13.60
N ARG A 4 -3.43 0.62 -12.97
CA ARG A 4 -2.12 0.56 -13.62
C ARG A 4 -1.26 -0.45 -12.90
N VAL A 5 -0.55 -1.28 -13.67
CA VAL A 5 0.38 -2.28 -13.15
C VAL A 5 1.81 -1.85 -13.46
N ARG A 6 2.67 -1.87 -12.45
CA ARG A 6 4.11 -1.61 -12.59
C ARG A 6 4.92 -2.71 -11.90
N ASN A 7 6.08 -2.99 -12.46
CA ASN A 7 7.06 -3.85 -11.80
C ASN A 7 7.77 -3.05 -10.71
N LEU A 8 7.88 -3.63 -9.51
CA LEU A 8 8.77 -3.12 -8.48
C LEU A 8 10.19 -3.58 -8.81
N THR A 9 11.11 -2.63 -8.97
CA THR A 9 12.49 -2.89 -9.39
C THR A 9 13.48 -2.94 -8.22
N SER A 10 13.14 -2.33 -7.09
CA SER A 10 13.96 -2.33 -5.88
C SER A 10 13.08 -2.38 -4.63
N SER A 11 13.43 -3.24 -3.67
CA SER A 11 12.70 -3.39 -2.42
C SER A 11 12.89 -2.21 -1.49
N SER A 12 14.12 -1.67 -1.37
CA SER A 12 14.44 -0.56 -0.48
C SER A 12 13.73 0.73 -0.90
N SER A 13 13.89 1.13 -2.16
CA SER A 13 13.26 2.36 -2.66
C SER A 13 11.73 2.29 -2.65
N THR A 14 11.17 1.08 -2.79
CA THR A 14 9.72 0.87 -2.71
C THR A 14 9.22 0.97 -1.28
N ALA A 15 9.91 0.33 -0.33
CA ALA A 15 9.56 0.44 1.10
C ALA A 15 9.67 1.89 1.58
N GLU A 16 10.71 2.62 1.17
CA GLU A 16 10.84 4.05 1.42
C GLU A 16 9.66 4.83 0.81
N TYR A 17 9.35 4.63 -0.47
CA TYR A 17 8.26 5.34 -1.14
C TYR A 17 6.88 5.20 -0.46
N PHE A 18 6.55 4.00 0.03
CA PHE A 18 5.25 3.75 0.69
C PHE A 18 5.21 4.15 2.17
N HIS A 19 6.37 4.32 2.82
CA HIS A 19 6.47 4.64 4.25
C HIS A 19 7.06 6.02 4.56
N GLU A 20 7.58 6.75 3.56
CA GLU A 20 8.20 8.06 3.76
C GLU A 20 7.19 9.15 4.16
N GLU A 21 7.72 10.12 4.91
CA GLU A 21 7.08 11.39 5.26
C GLU A 21 6.86 12.33 4.05
N GLY A 22 7.30 11.93 2.84
CA GLY A 22 7.37 12.76 1.63
C GLY A 22 6.47 12.32 0.46
N GLY A 23 5.30 11.74 0.72
CA GLY A 23 4.35 11.35 -0.33
C GLY A 23 3.92 12.50 -1.27
N TYR A 24 3.35 12.15 -2.44
CA TYR A 24 3.03 13.02 -3.59
C TYR A 24 2.21 14.31 -3.31
N TYR A 25 1.64 14.49 -2.11
CA TYR A 25 0.92 15.71 -1.69
C TYR A 25 1.53 16.42 -0.47
N VAL A 26 2.63 15.91 0.10
CA VAL A 26 3.38 16.58 1.17
C VAL A 26 4.45 17.45 0.53
N THR A 27 4.02 18.52 -0.14
CA THR A 27 4.86 19.70 -0.32
C THR A 27 4.69 20.62 0.88
N ALA A 28 4.73 20.10 2.10
CA ALA A 28 5.07 20.96 3.22
C ALA A 28 6.61 21.04 3.22
N ARG A 29 7.18 21.78 2.27
CA ARG A 29 8.62 22.07 2.23
C ARG A 29 8.99 22.73 3.56
N GLY A 30 9.45 21.95 4.52
CA GLY A 30 9.94 22.40 5.83
C GLY A 30 9.13 22.00 7.06
N ASP A 31 7.89 21.51 6.93
CA ASP A 31 7.07 21.14 8.10
C ASP A 31 7.15 19.65 8.40
N ARG A 32 8.09 19.30 9.27
CA ARG A 32 8.32 17.91 9.71
C ARG A 32 7.15 17.34 10.52
N GLU A 33 6.33 18.18 11.16
CA GLU A 33 5.20 17.73 11.95
C GLU A 33 4.04 17.29 11.04
N ALA A 34 3.71 18.13 10.06
CA ALA A 34 2.70 17.79 9.05
C ALA A 34 3.08 16.53 8.25
N ALA A 35 4.37 16.38 7.92
CA ALA A 35 4.90 15.22 7.22
C ALA A 35 4.75 13.92 8.05
N ARG A 36 5.04 13.99 9.35
CA ARG A 36 4.81 12.88 10.30
C ARG A 36 3.34 12.51 10.45
N ALA A 37 2.46 13.51 10.58
CA ALA A 37 1.03 13.28 10.69
C ALA A 37 0.48 12.58 9.44
N LYS A 38 0.93 12.97 8.25
CA LYS A 38 0.56 12.33 6.99
C LYS A 38 1.08 10.90 6.88
N ALA A 39 2.34 10.66 7.27
CA ALA A 39 2.91 9.31 7.29
C ALA A 39 2.16 8.39 8.27
N GLU A 40 1.69 8.91 9.40
CA GLU A 40 0.84 8.16 10.32
C GLU A 40 -0.55 7.91 9.73
N GLU A 41 -1.17 8.88 9.06
CA GLU A 41 -2.44 8.68 8.32
C GLU A 41 -2.31 7.55 7.29
N HIS A 42 -1.23 7.55 6.49
CA HIS A 42 -0.96 6.48 5.52
C HIS A 42 -0.77 5.11 6.19
N ARG A 43 -0.04 5.07 7.32
CA ARG A 43 0.11 3.84 8.12
C ARG A 43 -1.19 3.37 8.75
N GLN A 44 -2.12 4.26 9.05
CA GLN A 44 -3.45 3.91 9.55
C GLN A 44 -4.37 3.39 8.45
N ALA A 45 -4.19 3.88 7.22
CA ALA A 45 -4.95 3.43 6.05
C ALA A 45 -4.41 2.14 5.42
N SER A 46 -3.17 1.74 5.72
CA SER A 46 -2.56 0.53 5.15
C SER A 46 -3.08 -0.75 5.81
N ALA A 47 -3.27 -1.79 4.99
CA ALA A 47 -3.72 -3.09 5.43
C ALA A 47 -3.07 -4.21 4.60
N TRP A 48 -2.89 -5.37 5.23
CA TRP A 48 -2.62 -6.62 4.53
C TRP A 48 -3.91 -7.17 3.93
N HIS A 49 -3.80 -7.85 2.79
CA HIS A 49 -4.92 -8.46 2.07
C HIS A 49 -4.47 -9.77 1.40
N GLY A 50 -5.36 -10.75 1.37
CA GLY A 50 -5.22 -11.99 0.61
C GLY A 50 -5.05 -13.23 1.49
N ARG A 51 -5.44 -14.40 0.97
CA ARG A 51 -5.42 -15.67 1.73
C ARG A 51 -4.04 -16.02 2.27
N ALA A 52 -2.98 -15.70 1.53
CA ALA A 52 -1.61 -15.89 2.00
C ALA A 52 -1.27 -14.99 3.20
N ALA A 53 -1.75 -13.74 3.22
CA ALA A 53 -1.56 -12.85 4.35
C ALA A 53 -2.29 -13.37 5.59
N ALA A 54 -3.50 -13.91 5.43
CA ALA A 54 -4.24 -14.59 6.49
C ALA A 54 -3.47 -15.80 7.03
N ALA A 55 -3.01 -16.68 6.14
CA ALA A 55 -2.26 -17.90 6.49
C ALA A 55 -0.92 -17.61 7.20
N LEU A 56 -0.28 -16.49 6.85
CA LEU A 56 0.96 -16.02 7.47
C LEU A 56 0.73 -15.16 8.73
N GLY A 57 -0.53 -14.98 9.16
CA GLY A 57 -0.88 -14.22 10.36
C GLY A 57 -0.63 -12.71 10.24
N LEU A 58 -0.55 -12.18 9.02
CA LEU A 58 -0.32 -10.75 8.74
C LEU A 58 -1.60 -9.92 8.93
N GLU A 59 -2.78 -10.50 8.68
CA GLU A 59 -4.07 -9.79 8.70
C GLU A 59 -4.62 -9.49 10.11
N GLN A 60 -4.01 -10.04 11.17
CA GLN A 60 -4.53 -9.92 12.53
C GLN A 60 -4.29 -8.51 13.10
N GLY A 61 -5.12 -7.53 12.71
CA GLY A 61 -5.27 -6.21 13.35
C GLY A 61 -4.02 -5.33 13.31
N ARG A 62 -3.03 -5.63 12.45
CA ARG A 62 -1.74 -4.94 12.43
C ARG A 62 -1.61 -4.07 11.19
N LYS A 63 -1.33 -2.78 11.44
CA LYS A 63 -0.82 -1.84 10.44
C LYS A 63 0.35 -2.48 9.69
N VAL A 64 0.49 -2.18 8.41
CA VAL A 64 1.65 -2.63 7.63
C VAL A 64 2.90 -1.94 8.18
N ALA A 65 3.71 -2.69 8.94
CA ALA A 65 4.95 -2.18 9.50
C ALA A 65 6.04 -2.13 8.42
N ALA A 66 6.74 -0.99 8.32
CA ALA A 66 7.73 -0.75 7.26
C ALA A 66 8.78 -1.87 7.13
N GLY A 67 9.38 -2.29 8.25
CA GLY A 67 10.37 -3.37 8.23
C GLY A 67 9.78 -4.75 7.87
N ALA A 68 8.51 -5.00 8.18
CA ALA A 68 7.86 -6.25 7.76
C ALA A 68 7.58 -6.24 6.25
N PHE A 69 7.11 -5.12 5.73
CA PHE A 69 6.87 -4.91 4.30
C PHE A 69 8.17 -5.01 3.49
N GLU A 70 9.23 -4.34 3.93
CA GLU A 70 10.54 -4.40 3.25
C GLU A 70 11.10 -5.83 3.21
N ARG A 71 11.02 -6.59 4.31
CA ARG A 71 11.49 -7.98 4.34
C ARG A 71 10.75 -8.87 3.34
N ILE A 72 9.44 -8.69 3.20
CA ILE A 72 8.61 -9.42 2.23
C ILE A 72 9.04 -9.05 0.80
N LEU A 73 9.26 -7.76 0.52
CA LEU A 73 9.79 -7.29 -0.77
C LEU A 73 11.21 -7.82 -1.08
N GLN A 74 11.96 -8.25 -0.07
CA GLN A 74 13.26 -8.92 -0.23
C GLN A 74 13.16 -10.46 -0.36
N GLY A 75 11.94 -10.99 -0.34
CA GLY A 75 11.62 -12.40 -0.50
C GLY A 75 11.55 -13.20 0.81
N HIS A 76 11.62 -12.57 1.99
CA HIS A 76 11.52 -13.31 3.24
C HIS A 76 10.07 -13.73 3.51
N VAL A 77 9.86 -15.02 3.79
CA VAL A 77 8.54 -15.56 4.16
C VAL A 77 8.35 -15.39 5.67
N PRO A 78 7.34 -14.61 6.12
CA PRO A 78 7.09 -14.37 7.54
C PRO A 78 6.98 -15.66 8.37
N GLY A 79 7.61 -15.67 9.54
CA GLY A 79 7.56 -16.80 10.47
C GLY A 79 8.47 -17.98 10.10
N THR A 80 9.31 -17.85 9.07
CA THR A 80 10.22 -18.91 8.61
C THR A 80 11.60 -18.35 8.25
N ASP A 81 12.59 -19.23 8.09
CA ASP A 81 13.91 -18.88 7.55
C ASP A 81 13.96 -18.92 6.01
N ILE A 82 12.81 -19.10 5.36
CA ILE A 82 12.73 -19.23 3.90
C ILE A 82 12.87 -17.84 3.26
N ARG A 83 13.78 -17.77 2.28
CA ARG A 83 13.94 -16.60 1.41
C ARG A 83 13.74 -16.97 -0.06
N LEU A 84 12.66 -16.46 -0.64
CA LEU A 84 12.28 -16.62 -2.04
C LEU A 84 13.26 -15.90 -2.96
N GLY A 85 13.59 -16.51 -4.09
CA GLY A 85 14.49 -15.95 -5.10
C GLY A 85 15.46 -17.00 -5.63
N ARG A 86 16.38 -16.57 -6.50
CA ARG A 86 17.41 -17.41 -7.09
C ARG A 86 18.78 -16.94 -6.62
N LYS A 87 19.70 -17.87 -6.39
CA LYS A 87 21.12 -17.53 -6.20
C LYS A 87 21.82 -17.57 -7.55
N ARG A 88 22.42 -16.47 -7.97
CA ARG A 88 23.29 -16.36 -9.15
C ARG A 88 24.58 -15.65 -8.77
N GLU A 89 25.73 -16.23 -9.11
CA GLU A 89 27.04 -15.64 -8.85
C GLU A 89 27.26 -15.19 -7.38
N GLY A 90 26.74 -15.98 -6.43
CA GLY A 90 26.80 -15.65 -5.00
C GLY A 90 25.83 -14.55 -4.54
N LYS A 91 25.07 -13.92 -5.44
CA LYS A 91 24.05 -12.92 -5.14
C LYS A 91 22.65 -13.54 -5.12
N HIS A 92 21.81 -13.05 -4.22
CA HIS A 92 20.41 -13.44 -4.14
C HIS A 92 19.57 -12.48 -4.99
N GLU A 93 18.91 -13.01 -6.01
CA GLU A 93 18.04 -12.29 -6.93
C GLU A 93 16.58 -12.62 -6.62
N HIS A 94 15.82 -11.60 -6.20
CA HIS A 94 14.39 -11.68 -5.97
C HIS A 94 13.72 -10.48 -6.63
N ARG A 95 12.58 -10.70 -7.31
CA ARG A 95 11.77 -9.61 -7.85
C ARG A 95 10.77 -9.20 -6.77
N PRO A 96 10.81 -7.95 -6.25
CA PRO A 96 10.02 -7.54 -5.09
C PRO A 96 8.50 -7.71 -5.25
N GLY A 97 8.00 -7.59 -6.47
CA GLY A 97 6.58 -7.78 -6.77
C GLY A 97 6.06 -6.78 -7.80
N PHE A 98 4.75 -6.52 -7.72
CA PHE A 98 4.03 -5.60 -8.58
C PHE A 98 3.34 -4.52 -7.75
N ASP A 99 3.29 -3.30 -8.28
CA ASP A 99 2.42 -2.22 -7.79
C ASP A 99 1.20 -2.15 -8.70
N ILE A 100 0.03 -2.37 -8.11
CA ILE A 100 -1.27 -2.24 -8.77
C ILE A 100 -1.97 -1.01 -8.19
N THR A 101 -1.89 0.11 -8.90
CA THR A 101 -2.51 1.36 -8.47
C THR A 101 -3.92 1.49 -9.03
N PHE A 102 -4.93 1.50 -8.15
CA PHE A 102 -6.32 1.79 -8.52
C PHE A 102 -6.60 3.29 -8.39
N SER A 103 -6.91 3.94 -9.52
CA SER A 103 -7.29 5.35 -9.53
C SER A 103 -8.79 5.51 -9.71
N ALA A 104 -9.44 6.17 -8.74
CA ALA A 104 -10.83 6.58 -8.86
C ALA A 104 -11.00 7.62 -10.00
N PRO A 105 -12.15 7.62 -10.71
CA PRO A 105 -12.48 8.70 -11.64
C PRO A 105 -12.45 10.06 -10.93
N LYS A 106 -12.04 11.13 -11.63
CA LYS A 106 -11.82 12.44 -11.00
C LYS A 106 -13.05 12.97 -10.26
N SER A 107 -14.24 12.80 -10.83
CA SER A 107 -15.51 13.18 -10.18
C SER A 107 -15.75 12.45 -8.86
N VAL A 108 -15.41 11.16 -8.80
CA VAL A 108 -15.50 10.33 -7.58
C VAL A 108 -14.50 10.82 -6.53
N SER A 109 -13.25 11.11 -6.91
CA SER A 109 -12.27 11.67 -5.99
C SER A 109 -12.70 13.03 -5.43
N LEU A 110 -13.31 13.89 -6.25
CA LEU A 110 -13.82 15.18 -5.78
C LEU A 110 -14.97 15.00 -4.79
N ALA A 111 -15.94 14.13 -5.07
CA ALA A 111 -17.04 13.84 -4.15
C ALA A 111 -16.53 13.30 -2.80
N ALA A 112 -15.55 12.40 -2.85
CA ALA A 112 -14.95 11.79 -1.68
C ALA A 112 -14.16 12.76 -0.79
N LEU A 113 -13.40 13.69 -1.40
CA LEU A 113 -12.37 14.45 -0.68
C LEU A 113 -12.71 15.93 -0.46
N LEU A 114 -13.56 16.52 -1.29
CA LEU A 114 -13.85 17.95 -1.20
C LEU A 114 -14.86 18.23 -0.08
N PRO A 115 -14.54 19.07 0.91
CA PRO A 115 -15.50 19.50 1.91
C PRO A 115 -16.69 20.22 1.28
N THR A 116 -17.89 19.92 1.75
CA THR A 116 -19.13 20.60 1.37
C THR A 116 -19.95 20.89 2.63
N ALA A 117 -20.99 21.73 2.52
CA ALA A 117 -21.93 21.96 3.63
C ALA A 117 -22.56 20.66 4.16
N LYS A 118 -22.83 19.70 3.26
CA LYS A 118 -23.36 18.37 3.62
C LYS A 118 -22.28 17.45 4.18
N HIS A 119 -21.04 17.56 3.69
CA HIS A 119 -19.92 16.70 4.05
C HIS A 119 -18.67 17.53 4.39
N PRO A 120 -18.54 18.05 5.63
CA PRO A 120 -17.42 18.93 6.01
C PRO A 120 -16.04 18.27 5.97
N ARG A 121 -15.99 16.93 5.91
CA ARG A 121 -14.76 16.12 5.80
C ARG A 121 -14.69 15.32 4.49
N GLY A 122 -15.45 15.74 3.47
CA GLY A 122 -15.68 14.97 2.25
C GLY A 122 -16.67 13.81 2.45
N ASP A 123 -17.19 13.25 1.35
CA ASP A 123 -18.13 12.13 1.40
C ASP A 123 -17.43 10.81 1.74
N ARG A 124 -17.47 10.45 3.03
CA ARG A 124 -16.85 9.23 3.55
C ARG A 124 -17.51 7.94 3.02
N ALA A 125 -18.76 8.00 2.57
CA ALA A 125 -19.41 6.83 1.97
C ALA A 125 -18.76 6.50 0.62
N VAL A 126 -18.46 7.51 -0.19
CA VAL A 126 -17.76 7.34 -1.47
C VAL A 126 -16.36 6.76 -1.28
N LEU A 127 -15.62 7.21 -0.25
CA LEU A 127 -14.31 6.64 0.10
C LEU A 127 -14.42 5.15 0.44
N ARG A 128 -15.36 4.78 1.32
CA ARG A 128 -15.56 3.37 1.69
C ARG A 128 -15.91 2.50 0.48
N CYS A 129 -16.80 2.98 -0.39
CA CYS A 129 -17.14 2.24 -1.62
C CYS A 129 -15.93 2.07 -2.56
N HIS A 130 -15.00 3.04 -2.58
CA HIS A 130 -13.75 2.88 -3.32
C HIS A 130 -12.89 1.76 -2.74
N ASP A 131 -12.70 1.74 -1.42
CA ASP A 131 -11.93 0.69 -0.73
C ASP A 131 -12.55 -0.70 -0.94
N GLU A 132 -13.87 -0.82 -0.86
CA GLU A 132 -14.62 -2.05 -1.13
C GLU A 132 -14.42 -2.53 -2.58
N ALA A 133 -14.46 -1.60 -3.54
CA ALA A 133 -14.22 -1.94 -4.95
C ALA A 133 -12.77 -2.36 -5.22
N VAL A 134 -11.79 -1.79 -4.51
CA VAL A 134 -10.39 -2.24 -4.57
C VAL A 134 -10.25 -3.66 -4.01
N ARG A 135 -10.84 -3.94 -2.85
CA ARG A 135 -10.83 -5.29 -2.26
C ARG A 135 -11.44 -6.33 -3.20
N ALA A 136 -12.61 -6.04 -3.76
CA ALA A 136 -13.25 -6.94 -4.71
C ALA A 136 -12.37 -7.21 -5.96
N ALA A 137 -11.65 -6.20 -6.44
CA ALA A 137 -10.71 -6.39 -7.55
C ALA A 137 -9.49 -7.24 -7.14
N LEU A 138 -8.96 -7.05 -5.92
CA LEU A 138 -7.85 -7.86 -5.39
C LEU A 138 -8.27 -9.32 -5.17
N ASP A 139 -9.47 -9.56 -4.65
CA ASP A 139 -10.02 -10.91 -4.47
C ASP A 139 -10.11 -11.64 -5.81
N TRP A 140 -10.62 -10.96 -6.85
CA TRP A 140 -10.68 -11.52 -8.20
C TRP A 140 -9.29 -11.81 -8.78
N ILE A 141 -8.31 -10.94 -8.55
CA ILE A 141 -6.91 -11.16 -8.97
C ILE A 141 -6.31 -12.38 -8.26
N GLU A 142 -6.66 -12.64 -7.01
CA GLU A 142 -6.14 -13.80 -6.26
C GLU A 142 -6.77 -15.13 -6.72
N GLU A 143 -7.94 -15.10 -7.34
CA GLU A 143 -8.64 -16.28 -7.85
C GLU A 143 -8.24 -16.68 -9.28
N THR A 144 -7.67 -15.75 -10.04
CA THR A 144 -7.32 -15.93 -11.47
C THR A 144 -5.88 -16.39 -11.64
#